data_AF-A0A7G1IR96-F1
#
_entry.id   AF-A0A7G1IR96-F1
#
_cell.length_a   1.000
_cell.length_b   1.000
_cell.length_c   1.000
_cell.angle_alpha   90.00
_cell.angle_beta   90.00
_cell.angle_gamma   90.00
#
_symmetry.space_group_name_H-M   'P 1'
#
loop_
_entity.id
_entity.type
_entity.pdbx_description
1 polymer ?
#
loop_
_entity_poly.entity_id
_entity_poly.type
_entity_poly.pdbx_seq_one_letter_code
_entity_poly.pdbx_strand_id
1 'polypeptide(L)'
;MKIILVGGGKVGFALCRSLVAEKHDVLLIEQNEAVLNHIVNRFDIIGILGNGADFAILEQASVQDCDIFIALTEYDEVNMIAAVLAKKMGAKETIVRVRNPEYSNTYFKEKNILGFSLIVNPELLAARAIANIIDFPNALSVERFFGGRVSLMEFTVKSSSGLCQMPISDFRKKFGNVIVCAIERDHQIIIPSGDMTVQDKDRIFVTGNRVDMMLFHNYFKSRAVKSLLIVGAGRIAYYLLGILKDSRIDTKVIEINPEIASFFSEKFPNLHIVQGDGTAKDILLEESAQHYDAVATLTGVDEENLITSMFLDRVGVQKISPRSIVPVSSRLSMRLIFQVSSHLKASL
;
A
#
# COMPACT_ATOMS: atom_id res chain seq x y z
N MET A 1 20.00 9.69 -13.88
CA MET A 1 19.77 8.41 -14.59
C MET A 1 18.79 8.64 -15.72
N LYS A 2 18.83 7.81 -16.76
CA LYS A 2 17.84 7.80 -17.85
C LYS A 2 16.70 6.85 -17.48
N ILE A 3 15.51 7.40 -17.30
CA ILE A 3 14.33 6.65 -16.86
C ILE A 3 13.23 6.77 -17.91
N ILE A 4 12.73 5.63 -18.37
CA ILE A 4 11.61 5.58 -19.31
C ILE A 4 10.35 5.12 -18.55
N LEU A 5 9.30 5.94 -18.60
CA LEU A 5 7.99 5.62 -18.05
C LEU A 5 7.01 5.30 -19.18
N VAL A 6 6.25 4.22 -19.04
CA VAL A 6 5.13 3.89 -19.92
C VAL A 6 3.82 4.03 -19.14
N GLY A 7 3.02 5.02 -19.53
CA GLY A 7 1.74 5.35 -18.91
C GLY A 7 1.81 6.59 -18.01
N GLY A 8 1.06 7.63 -18.37
CA GLY A 8 0.91 8.92 -17.73
C GLY A 8 -0.36 9.06 -16.88
N GLY A 9 -0.98 7.94 -16.47
CA GLY A 9 -2.13 7.99 -15.55
C GLY A 9 -1.78 8.62 -14.19
N LYS A 10 -2.73 8.61 -13.24
CA LYS A 10 -2.56 9.21 -11.89
C LYS A 10 -1.21 8.85 -11.22
N VAL A 11 -0.84 7.58 -11.30
CA VAL A 11 0.40 7.04 -10.74
C VAL A 11 1.64 7.52 -11.53
N GLY A 12 1.58 7.51 -12.85
CA GLY A 12 2.67 7.95 -13.73
C GLY A 12 2.96 9.44 -13.60
N PHE A 13 1.92 10.25 -13.53
CA PHE A 13 2.02 11.68 -13.24
C PHE A 13 2.76 11.93 -11.91
N ALA A 14 2.36 11.24 -10.84
CA ALA A 14 2.96 11.42 -9.51
C ALA A 14 4.43 10.96 -9.48
N LEU A 15 4.74 9.85 -10.16
CA LEU A 15 6.10 9.33 -10.27
C LEU A 15 6.99 10.27 -11.08
N CYS A 16 6.50 10.72 -12.24
CA CYS A 16 7.18 11.71 -13.09
C CYS A 16 7.57 12.97 -12.29
N ARG A 17 6.61 13.54 -11.54
CA ARG A 17 6.87 14.69 -10.67
C ARG A 17 8.02 14.45 -9.68
N SER A 18 8.05 13.27 -9.06
CA SER A 18 9.07 12.91 -8.08
C SER A 18 10.45 12.76 -8.73
N LEU A 19 10.51 12.07 -9.88
CA LEU A 19 11.75 11.80 -10.58
C LEU A 19 12.38 13.08 -11.14
N VAL A 20 11.57 13.98 -11.67
CA VAL A 20 12.03 15.29 -12.15
C VAL A 20 12.53 16.15 -10.98
N ALA A 21 11.87 16.11 -9.82
CA ALA A 21 12.34 16.81 -8.62
C ALA A 21 13.70 16.29 -8.12
N GLU A 22 13.98 15.00 -8.32
CA GLU A 22 15.28 14.37 -8.04
C GLU A 22 16.32 14.57 -9.16
N LYS A 23 16.00 15.33 -10.22
CA LYS A 23 16.88 15.65 -11.36
C LYS A 23 17.28 14.43 -12.21
N HIS A 24 16.38 13.46 -12.37
CA HIS A 24 16.56 12.39 -13.35
C HIS A 24 16.10 12.82 -14.74
N ASP A 25 16.69 12.22 -15.77
CA ASP A 25 16.27 12.39 -17.17
C ASP A 25 15.10 11.44 -17.44
N VAL A 26 13.93 12.00 -17.70
CA VAL A 26 12.68 11.26 -17.78
C VAL A 26 12.09 11.36 -19.19
N LEU A 27 11.80 10.20 -19.77
CA LEU A 27 11.03 10.06 -21.00
C LEU A 27 9.70 9.36 -20.70
N LEU A 28 8.60 9.93 -21.16
CA LEU A 28 7.26 9.36 -21.03
C LEU A 28 6.76 8.84 -22.38
N ILE A 29 6.40 7.56 -22.42
CA ILE A 29 5.58 6.96 -23.49
C ILE A 29 4.13 6.93 -23.01
N GLU A 30 3.24 7.57 -23.76
CA GLU A 30 1.81 7.58 -23.46
C GLU A 30 0.99 7.48 -24.75
N GLN A 31 -0.08 6.69 -24.74
CA GLN A 31 -0.93 6.48 -25.91
C GLN A 31 -1.99 7.58 -26.06
N ASN A 32 -2.44 8.17 -24.96
CA ASN A 32 -3.40 9.26 -24.95
C ASN A 32 -2.70 10.62 -25.07
N GLU A 33 -2.89 11.28 -26.20
CA GLU A 33 -2.28 12.58 -26.50
C GLU A 33 -2.61 13.67 -25.47
N ALA A 34 -3.84 13.72 -24.96
CA ALA A 34 -4.25 14.72 -23.98
C ALA A 34 -3.50 14.53 -22.65
N VAL A 35 -3.29 13.28 -22.23
CA VAL A 35 -2.53 12.94 -21.01
C VAL A 35 -1.05 13.27 -21.20
N LEU A 36 -0.48 12.91 -22.35
CA LEU A 36 0.92 13.20 -22.69
C LEU A 36 1.19 14.71 -22.64
N ASN A 37 0.39 15.50 -23.35
CA ASN A 37 0.52 16.95 -23.41
C ASN A 37 0.34 17.58 -22.02
N HIS A 38 -0.57 17.06 -21.20
CA HIS A 38 -0.75 17.56 -19.84
C HIS A 38 0.52 17.40 -18.98
N ILE A 39 1.24 16.28 -19.12
CA ILE A 39 2.45 16.00 -18.33
C ILE A 39 3.65 16.76 -18.88
N VAL A 40 3.88 16.72 -20.20
CA VAL A 40 5.02 17.38 -20.86
C VAL A 40 4.95 18.90 -20.70
N ASN A 41 3.76 19.49 -20.70
CA ASN A 41 3.62 20.94 -20.45
C ASN A 41 3.88 21.33 -18.98
N ARG A 42 3.79 20.36 -18.05
CA ARG A 42 3.93 20.60 -16.61
C ARG A 42 5.34 20.31 -16.10
N PHE A 43 6.03 19.36 -16.72
CA PHE A 43 7.36 18.91 -16.32
C PHE A 43 8.30 18.96 -17.51
N ASP A 44 9.55 19.34 -17.26
CA ASP A 44 10.61 19.37 -18.28
C ASP A 44 11.07 17.93 -18.60
N ILE A 45 10.28 17.25 -19.45
CA ILE A 45 10.48 15.84 -19.84
C ILE A 45 10.27 15.64 -21.34
N ILE A 46 10.80 14.54 -21.87
CA ILE A 46 10.54 14.13 -23.26
C ILE A 46 9.28 13.26 -23.31
N GLY A 47 8.42 13.52 -24.29
CA GLY A 47 7.20 12.75 -24.51
C GLY A 47 7.18 12.03 -25.86
N ILE A 48 6.77 10.76 -25.87
CA ILE A 48 6.51 9.98 -27.08
C ILE A 48 5.06 9.51 -27.07
N LEU A 49 4.32 9.87 -28.13
CA LEU A 49 2.95 9.41 -28.34
C LEU A 49 2.99 7.99 -28.94
N GLY A 50 2.53 6.99 -28.20
CA GLY A 50 2.54 5.61 -28.69
C GLY A 50 2.18 4.56 -27.66
N ASN A 51 2.03 3.32 -28.11
CA ASN A 51 1.84 2.17 -27.24
C ASN A 51 3.21 1.64 -26.79
N GLY A 52 3.45 1.55 -25.49
CA GLY A 52 4.72 1.04 -24.95
C GLY A 52 4.95 -0.46 -25.14
N ALA A 53 3.98 -1.22 -25.66
CA ALA A 53 4.20 -2.60 -26.11
C ALA A 53 4.63 -2.67 -27.59
N ASP A 54 4.70 -1.56 -28.32
CA ASP A 54 5.18 -1.51 -29.69
C ASP A 54 6.71 -1.38 -29.72
N PHE A 55 7.36 -2.30 -30.45
CA PHE A 55 8.82 -2.32 -30.61
C PHE A 55 9.34 -1.02 -31.22
N ALA A 56 8.65 -0.46 -32.23
CA ALA A 56 9.10 0.76 -32.89
C ALA A 56 9.10 1.97 -31.94
N ILE A 57 8.12 2.03 -31.03
CA ILE A 57 8.03 3.09 -30.01
C ILE A 57 9.14 2.93 -28.97
N LEU A 58 9.43 1.69 -28.55
CA LEU A 58 10.53 1.39 -27.62
C LEU A 58 11.90 1.70 -28.24
N GLU A 59 12.08 1.45 -29.53
CA GLU A 59 13.29 1.79 -30.27
C GLU A 59 13.46 3.31 -30.38
N GLN A 60 12.39 4.02 -30.74
CA GLN A 60 12.36 5.49 -30.77
C GLN A 60 12.71 6.09 -29.38
N ALA A 61 12.24 5.46 -28.31
CA ALA A 61 12.56 5.83 -26.93
C ALA A 61 13.99 5.50 -26.49
N SER A 62 14.80 4.84 -27.34
CA SER A 62 16.17 4.41 -27.05
C SER A 62 16.28 3.57 -25.77
N VAL A 63 15.36 2.61 -25.59
CA VAL A 63 15.26 1.76 -24.39
C VAL A 63 16.54 0.98 -24.09
N GLN A 64 17.34 0.67 -25.11
CA GLN A 64 18.65 0.02 -24.94
C GLN A 64 19.62 0.80 -24.04
N ASP A 65 19.48 2.13 -23.97
CA ASP A 65 20.36 3.02 -23.19
C ASP A 65 19.74 3.46 -21.86
N CYS A 66 18.56 2.95 -21.51
CA CYS A 66 17.90 3.35 -20.27
C CYS A 66 18.45 2.59 -19.07
N ASP A 67 18.62 3.31 -17.96
CA ASP A 67 18.99 2.70 -16.69
C ASP A 67 17.79 1.94 -16.11
N ILE A 68 16.60 2.56 -16.18
CA ILE A 68 15.39 2.01 -15.58
C ILE A 68 14.21 2.22 -16.53
N PHE A 69 13.51 1.12 -16.80
CA PHE A 69 12.26 1.11 -17.55
C PHE A 69 11.10 0.79 -16.59
N ILE A 70 10.05 1.61 -16.58
CA ILE A 70 8.91 1.47 -15.68
C ILE A 70 7.61 1.43 -16.48
N ALA A 71 6.90 0.30 -16.45
CA ALA A 71 5.61 0.15 -17.12
C ALA A 71 4.44 0.14 -16.13
N LEU A 72 3.53 1.10 -16.25
CA LEU A 72 2.47 1.38 -15.28
C LEU A 72 1.14 1.85 -15.90
N THR A 73 0.88 1.41 -17.14
CA THR A 73 -0.41 1.57 -17.82
C THR A 73 -1.53 0.81 -17.11
N GLU A 74 -2.78 1.04 -17.49
CA GLU A 74 -3.94 0.33 -16.96
C GLU A 74 -4.00 -1.15 -17.32
N TYR A 75 -3.33 -1.59 -18.39
CA TYR A 75 -3.36 -2.99 -18.82
C TYR A 75 -2.10 -3.71 -18.32
N ASP A 76 -2.30 -4.75 -17.52
CA ASP A 76 -1.17 -5.52 -16.97
C ASP A 76 -0.42 -6.25 -18.09
N GLU A 77 -1.13 -6.69 -19.13
CA GLU A 77 -0.59 -7.36 -20.31
C GLU A 77 0.35 -6.44 -21.09
N VAL A 78 -0.05 -5.17 -21.29
CA VAL A 78 0.80 -4.14 -21.92
C VAL A 78 2.04 -3.90 -21.07
N ASN A 79 1.89 -3.77 -19.74
CA ASN A 79 3.02 -3.53 -18.85
C ASN A 79 4.02 -4.67 -18.88
N MET A 80 3.54 -5.92 -18.86
CA MET A 80 4.38 -7.11 -18.90
C MET A 80 5.09 -7.26 -20.24
N ILE A 81 4.39 -7.08 -21.36
CA ILE A 81 4.99 -7.18 -22.71
C ILE A 81 6.03 -6.07 -22.90
N ALA A 82 5.69 -4.83 -22.58
CA ALA A 82 6.60 -3.69 -22.66
C ALA A 82 7.88 -3.93 -21.86
N ALA A 83 7.76 -4.41 -20.62
CA ALA A 83 8.91 -4.69 -19.76
C ALA A 83 9.78 -5.85 -20.28
N VAL A 84 9.17 -6.92 -20.83
CA VAL A 84 9.93 -8.02 -21.46
C VAL A 84 10.69 -7.54 -22.69
N LEU A 85 10.04 -6.77 -23.56
CA LEU A 85 10.68 -6.19 -24.74
C LEU A 85 11.83 -5.27 -24.34
N ALA A 86 11.59 -4.36 -23.40
CA ALA A 86 12.61 -3.45 -22.88
C ALA A 86 13.83 -4.19 -22.32
N LYS A 87 13.61 -5.25 -21.53
CA LYS A 87 14.70 -6.08 -20.99
C LYS A 87 15.51 -6.72 -22.10
N LYS A 88 14.86 -7.26 -23.13
CA LYS A 88 15.52 -7.87 -24.30
C LYS A 88 16.27 -6.86 -25.15
N MET A 89 15.81 -5.61 -25.19
CA MET A 89 16.45 -4.51 -25.93
C MET A 89 17.65 -3.91 -25.20
N GLY A 90 17.81 -4.15 -23.89
CA GLY A 90 19.00 -3.75 -23.15
C GLY A 90 18.76 -2.91 -21.90
N ALA A 91 17.49 -2.65 -21.52
CA ALA A 91 17.18 -1.94 -20.29
C ALA A 91 17.83 -2.62 -19.07
N LYS A 92 18.61 -1.87 -18.27
CA LYS A 92 19.36 -2.45 -17.14
C LYS A 92 18.39 -3.01 -16.10
N GLU A 93 17.45 -2.18 -15.65
CA GLU A 93 16.41 -2.57 -14.71
C GLU A 93 15.00 -2.39 -15.28
N THR A 94 14.11 -3.33 -15.01
CA THR A 94 12.71 -3.28 -15.45
C THR A 94 11.74 -3.41 -14.28
N ILE A 95 10.93 -2.38 -14.10
CA ILE A 95 9.89 -2.31 -13.06
C ILE A 95 8.53 -2.37 -13.73
N VAL A 96 7.68 -3.29 -13.27
CA VAL A 96 6.37 -3.52 -13.89
C VAL A 96 5.26 -3.43 -12.85
N ARG A 97 4.19 -2.71 -13.20
CA ARG A 97 2.95 -2.69 -12.42
C ARG A 97 2.04 -3.84 -12.85
N VAL A 98 1.70 -4.71 -11.91
CA VAL A 98 0.80 -5.85 -12.12
C VAL A 98 -0.25 -5.87 -11.02
N ARG A 99 -1.53 -5.74 -11.39
CA ARG A 99 -2.67 -5.64 -10.47
C ARG A 99 -3.43 -6.96 -10.34
N ASN A 100 -3.46 -7.74 -11.41
CA ASN A 100 -4.18 -9.00 -11.51
C ASN A 100 -3.55 -10.06 -10.58
N PRO A 101 -4.34 -10.67 -9.67
CA PRO A 101 -3.86 -11.73 -8.78
C PRO A 101 -3.23 -12.92 -9.51
N GLU A 102 -3.74 -13.27 -10.69
CA GLU A 102 -3.24 -14.40 -11.48
C GLU A 102 -1.80 -14.18 -11.98
N TYR A 103 -1.45 -12.93 -12.31
CA TYR A 103 -0.10 -12.54 -12.74
C TYR A 103 0.81 -12.12 -11.58
N SER A 104 0.23 -11.75 -10.43
CA SER A 104 0.95 -11.33 -9.23
C SER A 104 1.33 -12.48 -8.28
N ASN A 105 1.06 -13.73 -8.68
CA ASN A 105 1.28 -14.90 -7.82
C ASN A 105 2.77 -15.16 -7.54
N THR A 106 3.01 -16.00 -6.53
CA THR A 106 4.37 -16.38 -6.11
C THR A 106 5.17 -17.05 -7.24
N TYR A 107 4.51 -17.75 -8.15
CA TYR A 107 5.15 -18.42 -9.29
C TYR A 107 5.87 -17.43 -10.21
N PHE A 108 5.22 -16.31 -10.58
CA PHE A 108 5.86 -15.28 -11.40
C PHE A 108 7.01 -14.56 -10.67
N LYS A 109 6.91 -14.39 -9.35
CA LYS A 109 7.92 -13.72 -8.53
C LYS A 109 9.16 -14.57 -8.25
N GLU A 110 8.97 -15.82 -7.84
CA GLU A 110 10.09 -16.68 -7.41
C GLU A 110 10.85 -17.28 -8.58
N LYS A 111 10.18 -17.60 -9.68
CA LYS A 111 10.81 -18.19 -10.86
C LYS A 111 11.42 -17.15 -11.79
N ASN A 112 11.17 -15.85 -11.56
CA ASN A 112 11.57 -14.73 -12.40
C ASN A 112 11.47 -15.03 -13.91
N ILE A 113 10.38 -15.68 -14.33
CA ILE A 113 10.25 -16.28 -15.68
C ILE A 113 10.37 -15.23 -16.78
N LEU A 114 9.98 -14.00 -16.44
CA LEU A 114 9.94 -12.87 -17.36
C LEU A 114 11.15 -11.93 -17.20
N GLY A 115 12.05 -12.21 -16.26
CA GLY A 115 13.28 -11.43 -16.05
C GLY A 115 13.06 -10.01 -15.51
N PHE A 116 11.94 -9.77 -14.83
CA PHE A 116 11.64 -8.46 -14.25
C PHE A 116 12.51 -8.21 -13.01
N SER A 117 13.03 -6.99 -12.90
CA SER A 117 13.78 -6.57 -11.72
C SER A 117 12.86 -6.38 -10.51
N LEU A 118 11.68 -5.80 -10.74
CA LEU A 118 10.69 -5.57 -9.68
C LEU A 118 9.27 -5.63 -10.23
N ILE A 119 8.41 -6.41 -9.57
CA ILE A 119 6.96 -6.40 -9.79
C ILE A 119 6.31 -5.63 -8.66
N VAL A 120 5.55 -4.58 -8.99
CA VAL A 120 4.77 -3.85 -8.00
C VAL A 120 3.27 -4.04 -8.22
N ASN A 121 2.59 -4.36 -7.14
CA ASN A 121 1.14 -4.52 -7.10
C ASN A 121 0.55 -3.54 -6.07
N PRO A 122 0.06 -2.37 -6.51
CA PRO A 122 -0.51 -1.37 -5.63
C PRO A 122 -1.68 -1.91 -4.79
N GLU A 123 -2.57 -2.70 -5.36
CA GLU A 123 -3.74 -3.23 -4.68
C GLU A 123 -3.36 -4.20 -3.55
N LEU A 124 -2.35 -5.03 -3.76
CA LEU A 124 -1.79 -5.89 -2.71
C LEU A 124 -1.11 -5.06 -1.61
N LEU A 125 -0.39 -3.99 -1.97
CA LEU A 125 0.23 -3.09 -0.98
C LEU A 125 -0.81 -2.37 -0.13
N ALA A 126 -1.94 -1.98 -0.72
CA ALA A 126 -3.08 -1.40 -0.01
C ALA A 126 -3.71 -2.41 0.94
N ALA A 127 -3.99 -3.62 0.45
CA ALA A 127 -4.54 -4.69 1.27
C ALA A 127 -3.63 -5.01 2.47
N ARG A 128 -2.32 -5.05 2.27
CA ARG A 128 -1.34 -5.21 3.37
C ARG A 128 -1.36 -4.04 4.36
N ALA A 129 -1.51 -2.81 3.87
CA ALA A 129 -1.64 -1.63 4.73
C ALA A 129 -2.89 -1.74 5.63
N ILE A 130 -4.03 -2.09 5.03
CA ILE A 130 -5.28 -2.29 5.77
C ILE A 130 -5.15 -3.44 6.77
N ALA A 131 -4.60 -4.58 6.36
CA ALA A 131 -4.34 -5.72 7.25
C ALA A 131 -3.40 -5.35 8.41
N ASN A 132 -2.40 -4.49 8.19
CA ASN A 132 -1.55 -4.00 9.28
C ASN A 132 -2.31 -3.15 10.29
N ILE A 133 -3.26 -2.33 9.84
CA ILE A 133 -4.10 -1.52 10.73
C ILE A 133 -5.04 -2.42 11.54
N ILE A 134 -5.57 -3.48 10.91
CA ILE A 134 -6.38 -4.50 11.58
C ILE A 134 -5.57 -5.24 12.66
N ASP A 135 -4.36 -5.69 12.31
CA ASP A 135 -3.45 -6.39 13.24
C ASP A 135 -2.99 -5.46 14.38
N PHE A 136 -2.78 -4.15 14.10
CA PHE A 136 -2.16 -3.19 15.02
C PHE A 136 -2.85 -1.80 15.03
N PRO A 137 -4.08 -1.66 15.56
CA PRO A 137 -4.87 -0.41 15.49
C PRO A 137 -4.22 0.85 16.07
N ASN A 138 -3.38 0.68 17.10
CA ASN A 138 -2.66 1.77 17.77
C ASN A 138 -1.30 2.11 17.17
N ALA A 139 -0.83 1.39 16.15
CA ALA A 139 0.43 1.69 15.47
C ALA A 139 0.21 2.79 14.44
N LEU A 140 1.06 3.83 14.45
CA LEU A 140 1.05 4.89 13.44
C LEU A 140 1.56 4.39 12.08
N SER A 141 2.52 3.47 12.10
CA SER A 141 3.11 2.86 10.92
C SER A 141 3.57 1.44 11.25
N VAL A 142 3.50 0.56 10.27
CA VAL A 142 3.96 -0.83 10.36
C VAL A 142 4.66 -1.18 9.05
N GLU A 143 5.96 -1.42 9.13
CA GLU A 143 6.79 -1.88 8.03
C GLU A 143 7.30 -3.30 8.31
N ARG A 144 7.21 -4.18 7.31
CA ARG A 144 7.55 -5.60 7.45
C ARG A 144 8.77 -5.91 6.58
N PHE A 145 9.81 -6.47 7.20
CA PHE A 145 11.05 -6.86 6.55
C PHE A 145 11.19 -8.39 6.50
N PHE A 146 12.03 -8.88 5.58
CA PHE A 146 12.37 -10.30 5.45
C PHE A 146 11.16 -11.24 5.37
N GLY A 147 10.17 -10.90 4.55
CA GLY A 147 8.94 -11.69 4.41
C GLY A 147 7.99 -11.58 5.61
N GLY A 148 8.14 -10.54 6.45
CA GLY A 148 7.32 -10.34 7.65
C GLY A 148 7.87 -10.98 8.92
N ARG A 149 9.09 -11.52 8.88
CA ARG A 149 9.78 -12.09 10.06
C ARG A 149 10.18 -11.01 11.07
N VAL A 150 10.49 -9.81 10.58
CA VAL A 150 10.81 -8.63 11.40
C VAL A 150 9.85 -7.52 11.05
N SER A 151 9.34 -6.81 12.05
CA SER A 151 8.50 -5.64 11.87
C SER A 151 9.14 -4.43 12.54
N LEU A 152 8.99 -3.26 11.92
CA LEU A 152 9.25 -1.96 12.53
C LEU A 152 7.90 -1.26 12.69
N MET A 153 7.62 -0.79 13.90
CA MET A 153 6.37 -0.11 14.22
C MET A 153 6.64 1.22 14.89
N GLU A 154 5.76 2.18 14.60
CA GLU A 154 5.79 3.51 15.20
C GLU A 154 4.61 3.66 16.16
N PHE A 155 4.86 4.15 17.37
CA PHE A 155 3.82 4.42 18.37
C PHE A 155 3.97 5.81 18.96
N THR A 156 2.86 6.50 19.20
CA THR A 156 2.85 7.70 20.06
C THR A 156 2.67 7.30 21.51
N VAL A 157 3.62 7.73 22.34
CA VAL A 157 3.56 7.53 23.78
C VAL A 157 2.57 8.52 24.38
N LYS A 158 1.65 8.02 25.19
CA LYS A 158 0.71 8.83 25.97
C LYS A 158 1.18 8.89 27.42
N SER A 159 0.94 10.01 28.10
CA SER A 159 1.19 10.17 29.53
C SER A 159 0.51 9.09 30.39
N SER A 160 -0.66 8.61 29.97
CA SER A 160 -1.39 7.51 30.63
C SER A 160 -0.83 6.12 30.32
N SER A 161 0.13 6.00 29.41
CA SER A 161 0.73 4.71 29.05
C SER A 161 1.80 4.33 30.07
N GLY A 162 1.87 3.05 30.42
CA GLY A 162 2.94 2.52 31.28
C GLY A 162 4.32 2.45 30.60
N LEU A 163 4.54 3.24 29.54
CA LEU A 163 5.82 3.47 28.89
C LEU A 163 6.35 4.88 29.16
N CYS A 164 5.49 5.85 29.47
CA CYS A 164 5.93 7.18 29.82
C CYS A 164 6.79 7.13 31.09
N GLN A 165 7.90 7.88 31.09
CA GLN A 165 8.93 7.88 32.15
C GLN A 165 9.69 6.56 32.32
N MET A 166 9.55 5.60 31.40
CA MET A 166 10.31 4.35 31.44
C MET A 166 11.71 4.55 30.83
N PRO A 167 12.79 4.20 31.55
CA PRO A 167 14.11 4.09 30.96
C PRO A 167 14.17 2.99 29.90
N ILE A 168 14.94 3.20 28.83
CA ILE A 168 15.06 2.22 27.72
C ILE A 168 15.69 0.91 28.20
N SER A 169 16.55 0.94 29.21
CA SER A 169 17.08 -0.26 29.88
C SER A 169 15.97 -1.11 30.50
N ASP A 170 14.98 -0.49 31.12
CA ASP A 170 13.87 -1.18 31.77
C ASP A 170 12.82 -1.63 30.76
N PHE A 171 12.62 -0.86 29.69
CA PHE A 171 11.87 -1.29 28.52
C PHE A 171 12.41 -2.62 27.99
N ARG A 172 13.73 -2.71 27.78
CA ARG A 172 14.38 -3.93 27.27
C ARG A 172 14.22 -5.11 28.22
N LYS A 173 14.32 -4.90 29.54
CA LYS A 173 14.07 -5.97 30.53
C LYS A 173 12.63 -6.47 30.47
N LYS A 174 11.67 -5.59 30.23
CA LYS A 174 10.24 -5.91 30.24
C LYS A 174 9.76 -6.57 28.95
N PHE A 175 10.21 -6.08 27.80
CA PHE A 175 9.74 -6.53 26.48
C PHE A 175 10.76 -7.41 25.73
N GLY A 176 11.89 -7.71 26.38
CA GLY A 176 12.89 -8.70 25.94
C GLY A 176 13.46 -8.41 24.56
N ASN A 177 12.88 -9.05 23.55
CA ASN A 177 13.33 -9.00 22.15
C ASN A 177 12.83 -7.78 21.37
N VAL A 178 11.93 -6.97 21.95
CA VAL A 178 11.50 -5.72 21.33
C VAL A 178 12.53 -4.63 21.61
N ILE A 179 13.02 -4.01 20.56
CA ILE A 179 14.09 -3.00 20.62
C ILE A 179 13.51 -1.65 20.19
N VAL A 180 13.76 -0.60 20.99
CA VAL A 180 13.52 0.78 20.57
C VAL A 180 14.71 1.25 19.72
N CYS A 181 14.50 1.44 18.42
CA CYS A 181 15.54 1.83 17.48
C CYS A 181 15.79 3.34 17.47
N ALA A 182 14.72 4.12 17.63
CA ALA A 182 14.74 5.56 17.56
C ALA A 182 13.57 6.15 18.34
N ILE A 183 13.72 7.40 18.77
CA ILE A 183 12.68 8.23 19.36
C ILE A 183 12.64 9.53 18.57
N GLU A 184 11.48 9.89 18.00
CA GLU A 184 11.25 11.24 17.50
C GLU A 184 10.64 12.08 18.63
N ARG A 185 11.36 13.13 19.03
CA ARG A 185 10.94 14.14 20.01
C ARG A 185 11.13 15.52 19.39
N ASP A 186 10.11 16.35 19.44
CA ASP A 186 10.13 17.72 18.87
C ASP A 186 10.66 17.76 17.41
N HIS A 187 10.22 16.81 16.60
CA HIS A 187 10.63 16.63 15.19
C HIS A 187 12.11 16.27 14.96
N GLN A 188 12.83 15.88 16.01
CA GLN A 188 14.20 15.38 15.91
C GLN A 188 14.24 13.88 16.19
N ILE A 189 14.91 13.13 15.33
CA ILE A 189 15.16 11.69 15.50
C ILE A 189 16.38 11.52 16.40
N ILE A 190 16.19 10.80 17.50
CA ILE A 190 17.20 10.53 18.51
C ILE A 190 17.41 9.02 18.59
N ILE A 191 18.67 8.57 18.58
CA ILE A 191 19.02 7.17 18.83
C ILE A 191 19.14 7.00 20.35
N PRO A 192 18.27 6.19 20.99
CA PRO A 192 18.22 6.12 22.45
C PRO A 192 19.42 5.37 23.03
N SER A 193 20.01 5.94 24.09
CA SER A 193 20.88 5.25 25.03
C SER A 193 20.05 4.52 26.10
N GLY A 194 20.66 3.58 26.83
CA GLY A 194 19.93 2.75 27.80
C GLY A 194 19.33 3.52 28.99
N ASP A 195 19.97 4.63 29.38
CA ASP A 195 19.54 5.53 30.46
C ASP A 195 18.47 6.55 30.02
N MET A 196 18.27 6.72 28.71
CA MET A 196 17.27 7.62 28.19
C MET A 196 15.86 7.19 28.62
N THR A 197 15.05 8.17 29.02
CA THR A 197 13.66 7.94 29.40
C THR A 197 12.71 8.36 28.28
N VAL A 198 11.71 7.52 28.04
CA VAL A 198 10.60 7.83 27.14
C VAL A 198 9.69 8.88 27.78
N GLN A 199 9.24 9.89 27.02
CA GLN A 199 8.43 11.00 27.50
C GLN A 199 7.03 11.02 26.86
N ASP A 200 6.13 11.85 27.38
CA ASP A 200 4.81 12.07 26.79
C ASP A 200 4.94 12.66 25.38
N LYS A 201 4.12 12.18 24.44
CA LYS A 201 4.10 12.57 23.01
C LYS A 201 5.32 12.14 22.18
N ASP A 202 6.31 11.48 22.78
CA ASP A 202 7.37 10.86 22.02
C ASP A 202 6.79 9.88 20.99
N ARG A 203 7.37 9.85 19.80
CA ARG A 203 7.12 8.77 18.84
C ARG A 203 8.26 7.78 18.92
N ILE A 204 7.95 6.58 19.36
CA ILE A 204 8.94 5.51 19.49
C ILE A 204 8.88 4.59 18.27
N PHE A 205 10.05 4.28 17.73
CA PHE A 205 10.22 3.30 16.65
C PHE A 205 10.72 2.00 17.28
N VAL A 206 9.91 0.96 17.22
CA VAL A 206 10.21 -0.34 17.84
C VAL A 206 10.30 -1.45 16.82
N THR A 207 11.23 -2.38 17.01
CA THR A 207 11.38 -3.53 16.13
C THR A 207 11.45 -4.84 16.91
N GLY A 208 10.96 -5.91 16.28
CA GLY A 208 10.93 -7.25 16.84
C GLY A 208 10.34 -8.26 15.84
N ASN A 209 10.30 -9.52 16.25
CA ASN A 209 9.58 -10.54 15.49
C ASN A 209 8.05 -10.37 15.61
N ARG A 210 7.28 -11.05 14.75
CA ARG A 210 5.82 -10.90 14.71
C ARG A 210 5.14 -11.18 16.07
N VAL A 211 5.57 -12.21 16.78
CA VAL A 211 4.93 -12.62 18.05
C VAL A 211 5.20 -11.59 19.14
N ASP A 212 6.45 -11.17 19.30
CA ASP A 212 6.86 -10.19 20.31
C ASP A 212 6.21 -8.82 20.04
N MET A 213 6.10 -8.43 18.78
CA MET A 213 5.39 -7.21 18.40
C MET A 213 3.89 -7.27 18.70
N MET A 214 3.23 -8.41 18.52
CA MET A 214 1.82 -8.59 18.92
C MET A 214 1.65 -8.52 20.44
N LEU A 215 2.54 -9.15 21.21
CA LEU A 215 2.52 -9.08 22.67
C LEU A 215 2.75 -7.65 23.19
N PHE A 216 3.73 -6.96 22.60
CA PHE A 216 4.00 -5.55 22.89
C PHE A 216 2.80 -4.67 22.55
N HIS A 217 2.16 -4.90 21.40
CA HIS A 217 0.96 -4.17 21.01
C HIS A 217 -0.19 -4.34 22.01
N ASN A 218 -0.42 -5.57 22.49
CA ASN A 218 -1.47 -5.87 23.46
C ASN A 218 -1.29 -5.13 24.80
N TYR A 219 -0.06 -4.78 25.16
CA TYR A 219 0.24 -3.97 26.35
C TYR A 219 -0.44 -2.58 26.30
N PHE A 220 -0.68 -2.02 25.12
CA PHE A 220 -1.37 -0.74 24.95
C PHE A 220 -2.90 -0.81 25.13
N LYS A 221 -3.44 -1.92 25.66
CA LYS A 221 -4.90 -2.16 25.80
C LYS A 221 -5.64 -1.92 24.48
N SER A 222 -5.11 -2.49 23.40
CA SER A 222 -5.76 -2.49 22.10
C SER A 222 -6.95 -3.44 22.11
N ARG A 223 -8.12 -2.99 21.65
CA ARG A 223 -9.23 -3.88 21.32
C ARG A 223 -8.87 -4.55 20.00
N ALA A 224 -8.55 -5.84 20.06
CA ALA A 224 -8.34 -6.63 18.85
C ALA A 224 -9.60 -6.58 17.99
N VAL A 225 -9.42 -6.34 16.69
CA VAL A 225 -10.50 -6.33 15.71
C VAL A 225 -10.96 -7.77 15.50
N LYS A 226 -12.21 -8.09 15.85
CA LYS A 226 -12.79 -9.42 15.68
C LYS A 226 -13.81 -9.49 14.55
N SER A 227 -14.33 -8.34 14.14
CA SER A 227 -15.33 -8.23 13.08
C SER A 227 -14.97 -7.09 12.11
N LEU A 228 -15.04 -7.37 10.81
CA LEU A 228 -14.72 -6.45 9.72
C LEU A 228 -15.84 -6.45 8.68
N LEU A 229 -16.44 -5.29 8.44
CA LEU A 229 -17.31 -5.06 7.29
C LEU A 229 -16.50 -4.41 6.17
N ILE A 230 -16.59 -4.94 4.95
CA ILE A 230 -15.97 -4.36 3.76
C ILE A 230 -17.07 -3.85 2.84
N VAL A 231 -16.98 -2.57 2.44
CA VAL A 231 -17.88 -1.97 1.46
C VAL A 231 -17.14 -1.88 0.13
N GLY A 232 -17.60 -2.62 -0.88
CA GLY A 232 -16.97 -2.73 -2.19
C GLY A 232 -16.03 -3.94 -2.31
N ALA A 233 -16.32 -4.80 -3.27
CA ALA A 233 -15.58 -6.03 -3.59
C ALA A 233 -14.61 -5.81 -4.77
N GLY A 234 -13.67 -4.89 -4.59
CA GLY A 234 -12.61 -4.63 -5.57
C GLY A 234 -11.39 -5.56 -5.42
N ARG A 235 -10.36 -5.31 -6.24
CA ARG A 235 -9.06 -6.02 -6.14
C ARG A 235 -8.40 -5.89 -4.76
N ILE A 236 -8.53 -4.74 -4.11
CA ILE A 236 -8.00 -4.54 -2.75
C ILE A 236 -8.72 -5.48 -1.77
N ALA A 237 -10.06 -5.58 -1.86
CA ALA A 237 -10.84 -6.50 -1.03
C ALA A 237 -10.44 -7.96 -1.29
N TYR A 238 -10.23 -8.36 -2.55
CA TYR A 238 -9.73 -9.68 -2.91
C TYR A 238 -8.40 -10.02 -2.19
N TYR A 239 -7.41 -9.12 -2.27
CA TYR A 239 -6.13 -9.34 -1.60
C TYR A 239 -6.26 -9.30 -0.08
N LEU A 240 -7.10 -8.41 0.46
CA LEU A 240 -7.33 -8.29 1.89
C LEU A 240 -7.94 -9.57 2.47
N LEU A 241 -9.00 -10.09 1.84
CA LEU A 241 -9.62 -11.36 2.22
C LEU A 241 -8.62 -12.53 2.12
N GLY A 242 -7.77 -12.54 1.09
CA GLY A 242 -6.68 -13.51 0.99
C GLY A 242 -5.69 -13.44 2.16
N ILE A 243 -5.33 -12.22 2.61
CA ILE A 243 -4.44 -12.02 3.77
C ILE A 243 -5.12 -12.42 5.08
N LEU A 244 -6.44 -12.19 5.19
CA LEU A 244 -7.22 -12.45 6.40
C LEU A 244 -7.81 -13.88 6.45
N LYS A 245 -7.58 -14.73 5.45
CA LYS A 245 -8.19 -16.06 5.34
C LYS A 245 -7.96 -16.96 6.57
N ASP A 246 -6.76 -16.90 7.15
CA ASP A 246 -6.39 -17.70 8.33
C ASP A 246 -6.60 -16.93 9.65
N SER A 247 -7.18 -15.72 9.58
CA SER A 247 -7.49 -14.92 10.74
C SER A 247 -8.83 -15.34 11.35
N ARG A 248 -9.02 -15.10 12.65
CA ARG A 248 -10.30 -15.34 13.36
C ARG A 248 -11.25 -14.14 13.27
N ILE A 249 -11.14 -13.35 12.21
CA ILE A 249 -11.93 -12.14 12.02
C ILE A 249 -13.17 -12.52 11.23
N ASP A 250 -14.34 -12.21 11.79
CA ASP A 250 -15.61 -12.34 11.10
C ASP A 250 -15.71 -11.26 10.02
N THR A 251 -15.80 -11.67 8.76
CA THR A 251 -15.78 -10.77 7.61
C THR A 251 -17.09 -10.82 6.84
N LYS A 252 -17.66 -9.64 6.58
CA LYS A 252 -18.81 -9.46 5.68
C LYS A 252 -18.45 -8.46 4.57
N VAL A 253 -18.94 -8.68 3.36
CA VAL A 253 -18.76 -7.76 2.22
C VAL A 253 -20.11 -7.27 1.71
N ILE A 254 -20.21 -5.98 1.42
CA ILE A 254 -21.33 -5.38 0.68
C ILE A 254 -20.83 -5.01 -0.71
N GLU A 255 -21.49 -5.50 -1.76
CA GLU A 255 -21.15 -5.20 -3.16
C GLU A 255 -22.41 -4.89 -3.97
N ILE A 256 -22.37 -3.79 -4.72
CA ILE A 256 -23.52 -3.31 -5.49
C ILE A 256 -23.71 -4.11 -6.78
N ASN A 257 -22.61 -4.50 -7.44
CA ASN A 257 -22.64 -5.22 -8.70
C ASN A 257 -22.90 -6.72 -8.47
N PRO A 258 -24.00 -7.28 -8.99
CA PRO A 258 -24.36 -8.67 -8.77
C PRO A 258 -23.33 -9.66 -9.35
N GLU A 259 -22.67 -9.33 -10.46
CA GLU A 259 -21.66 -10.20 -11.08
C GLU A 259 -20.40 -10.29 -10.20
N ILE A 260 -19.95 -9.15 -9.66
CA ILE A 260 -18.80 -9.11 -8.75
C ILE A 260 -19.15 -9.83 -7.44
N ALA A 261 -20.34 -9.62 -6.89
CA ALA A 261 -20.80 -10.32 -5.69
C ALA A 261 -20.82 -11.84 -5.89
N SER A 262 -21.33 -12.32 -7.04
CA SER A 262 -21.32 -13.75 -7.39
C SER A 262 -19.90 -14.29 -7.48
N PHE A 263 -19.01 -13.59 -8.18
CA PHE A 263 -17.60 -13.99 -8.31
C PHE A 263 -16.90 -14.13 -6.95
N PHE A 264 -17.10 -13.18 -6.04
CA PHE A 264 -16.52 -13.28 -4.70
C PHE A 264 -17.14 -14.41 -3.88
N SER A 265 -18.44 -14.68 -4.03
CA SER A 265 -19.12 -15.76 -3.31
C SER A 265 -18.58 -17.14 -3.72
N GLU A 266 -18.28 -17.32 -5.01
CA GLU A 266 -17.63 -18.53 -5.52
C GLU A 266 -16.18 -18.65 -5.05
N LYS A 267 -15.43 -17.54 -5.08
CA LYS A 267 -14.01 -17.54 -4.72
C LYS A 267 -13.77 -17.70 -3.22
N PHE A 268 -14.66 -17.18 -2.38
CA PHE A 268 -14.57 -17.21 -0.93
C PHE A 268 -15.84 -17.85 -0.32
N PRO A 269 -15.94 -19.20 -0.30
CA PRO A 269 -17.17 -19.89 0.11
C PRO A 269 -17.64 -19.61 1.55
N ASN A 270 -16.73 -19.22 2.45
CA ASN A 270 -17.04 -18.92 3.86
C ASN A 270 -17.34 -17.43 4.09
N LEU A 271 -17.39 -16.61 3.03
CA LEU A 271 -17.59 -15.18 3.15
C LEU A 271 -19.07 -14.83 3.03
N HIS A 272 -19.57 -14.05 3.99
CA HIS A 272 -20.89 -13.45 3.89
C HIS A 272 -20.85 -12.25 2.94
N ILE A 273 -21.52 -12.37 1.78
CA ILE A 273 -21.63 -11.30 0.80
C ILE A 273 -23.09 -10.86 0.70
N VAL A 274 -23.29 -9.56 0.79
CA VAL A 274 -24.59 -8.90 0.65
C VAL A 274 -24.57 -8.08 -0.62
N GLN A 275 -25.54 -8.34 -1.51
CA GLN A 275 -25.72 -7.50 -2.68
C GLN A 275 -26.49 -6.23 -2.26
N GLY A 276 -25.84 -5.07 -2.36
CA GLY A 276 -26.45 -3.80 -1.97
C GLY A 276 -25.53 -2.61 -2.17
N ASP A 277 -26.12 -1.42 -2.14
CA ASP A 277 -25.35 -0.18 -2.17
C ASP A 277 -24.80 0.12 -0.77
N GLY A 278 -23.53 -0.18 -0.54
CA GLY A 278 -22.87 0.10 0.73
C GLY A 278 -22.54 1.58 0.95
N THR A 279 -22.89 2.49 0.03
CA THR A 279 -22.88 3.94 0.26
C THR A 279 -24.22 4.44 0.81
N ALA A 280 -25.29 3.66 0.65
CA ALA A 280 -26.60 3.96 1.18
C ALA A 280 -26.64 3.71 2.70
N LYS A 281 -27.10 4.74 3.43
CA LYS A 281 -27.25 4.71 4.89
C LYS A 281 -28.12 3.54 5.36
N ASP A 282 -29.18 3.28 4.63
CA ASP A 282 -30.24 2.34 5.02
C ASP A 282 -29.68 0.92 5.05
N ILE A 283 -28.96 0.54 3.99
CA ILE A 283 -28.24 -0.73 3.86
C ILE A 283 -27.19 -0.88 4.98
N LEU A 284 -26.41 0.16 5.26
CA LEU A 284 -25.39 0.09 6.33
C LEU A 284 -26.00 -0.13 7.72
N LEU A 285 -27.18 0.44 7.98
CA LEU A 285 -27.90 0.25 9.25
C LEU A 285 -28.56 -1.13 9.32
N GLU A 286 -29.17 -1.59 8.24
CA GLU A 286 -29.76 -2.93 8.11
C GLU A 286 -28.69 -4.01 8.35
N GLU A 287 -27.51 -3.85 7.73
CA GLU A 287 -26.37 -4.76 7.91
C GLU A 287 -25.63 -4.57 9.23
N SER A 288 -26.16 -3.73 10.12
CA SER A 288 -25.63 -3.52 11.47
C SER A 288 -24.17 -3.08 11.46
N ALA A 289 -23.76 -2.23 10.52
CA ALA A 289 -22.40 -1.72 10.41
C ALA A 289 -21.88 -1.12 11.73
N GLN A 290 -22.79 -0.64 12.58
CA GLN A 290 -22.51 -0.09 13.90
C GLN A 290 -21.96 -1.08 14.94
N HIS A 291 -22.16 -2.38 14.73
CA HIS A 291 -21.73 -3.43 15.66
C HIS A 291 -20.38 -4.05 15.27
N TYR A 292 -19.83 -3.70 14.11
CA TYR A 292 -18.52 -4.18 13.69
C TYR A 292 -17.41 -3.42 14.42
N ASP A 293 -16.31 -4.10 14.75
CA ASP A 293 -15.13 -3.47 15.33
C ASP A 293 -14.40 -2.58 14.30
N ALA A 294 -14.63 -2.85 13.00
CA ALA A 294 -14.00 -2.18 11.89
C ALA A 294 -14.88 -2.18 10.63
N VAL A 295 -14.82 -1.08 9.87
CA VAL A 295 -15.43 -0.98 8.54
C VAL A 295 -14.43 -0.41 7.54
N ALA A 296 -14.15 -1.14 6.47
CA ALA A 296 -13.27 -0.73 5.38
C ALA A 296 -14.09 -0.37 4.13
N THR A 297 -14.10 0.90 3.74
CA THR A 297 -14.74 1.36 2.50
C THR A 297 -13.73 1.30 1.35
N LEU A 298 -13.90 0.36 0.43
CA LEU A 298 -12.99 0.03 -0.65
C LEU A 298 -13.66 0.15 -2.02
N THR A 299 -14.59 1.11 -2.18
CA THR A 299 -15.18 1.39 -3.49
C THR A 299 -14.13 1.99 -4.42
N GLY A 300 -14.35 1.89 -5.73
CA GLY A 300 -13.44 2.47 -6.73
C GLY A 300 -13.47 4.00 -6.79
N VAL A 301 -14.35 4.65 -6.01
CA VAL A 301 -14.63 6.08 -6.06
C VAL A 301 -14.19 6.72 -4.75
N ASP A 302 -13.28 7.69 -4.82
CA ASP A 302 -12.72 8.32 -3.63
C ASP A 302 -13.82 9.08 -2.87
N GLU A 303 -14.71 9.81 -3.55
CA GLU A 303 -15.80 10.59 -2.95
C GLU A 303 -16.77 9.75 -2.12
N GLU A 304 -17.18 8.59 -2.63
CA GLU A 304 -18.08 7.64 -1.95
C GLU A 304 -17.45 7.12 -0.67
N ASN A 305 -16.20 6.64 -0.75
CA ASN A 305 -15.46 6.16 0.41
C ASN A 305 -15.37 7.22 1.52
N LEU A 306 -15.20 8.49 1.13
CA LEU A 306 -15.10 9.62 2.05
C LEU A 306 -16.42 9.93 2.74
N ILE A 307 -17.54 9.94 2.00
CA ILE A 307 -18.88 10.23 2.53
C ILE A 307 -19.33 9.09 3.46
N THR A 308 -19.21 7.84 3.00
CA THR A 308 -19.57 6.65 3.78
C THR A 308 -18.78 6.59 5.09
N SER A 309 -17.47 6.89 5.02
CA SER A 309 -16.61 7.00 6.20
C SER A 309 -17.09 8.05 7.20
N MET A 310 -17.51 9.23 6.74
CA MET A 310 -18.00 10.29 7.62
C MET A 310 -19.32 9.91 8.31
N PHE A 311 -20.18 9.18 7.60
CA PHE A 311 -21.40 8.67 8.18
C PHE A 311 -21.13 7.64 9.28
N LEU A 312 -20.25 6.66 9.03
CA LEU A 312 -19.87 5.63 10.01
C LEU A 312 -19.24 6.23 11.27
N ASP A 313 -18.42 7.28 11.12
CA ASP A 313 -17.84 8.03 12.25
C ASP A 313 -18.94 8.66 13.14
N ARG A 314 -20.05 9.13 12.55
CA ARG A 314 -21.18 9.72 13.29
C ARG A 314 -21.99 8.68 14.08
N VAL A 315 -21.99 7.43 13.64
CA VAL A 315 -22.77 6.34 14.25
C VAL A 315 -22.00 5.62 15.38
N GLY A 316 -20.73 6.00 15.62
CA GLY A 316 -19.97 5.55 16.80
C GLY A 316 -19.16 4.27 16.61
N VAL A 317 -18.88 3.89 15.36
CA VAL A 317 -18.12 2.68 15.02
C VAL A 317 -16.62 2.91 15.20
N GLN A 318 -15.92 1.95 15.83
CA GLN A 318 -14.46 2.00 15.87
C GLN A 318 -13.89 1.77 14.46
N LYS A 319 -12.87 2.57 14.14
CA LYS A 319 -12.53 2.91 12.77
C LYS A 319 -11.54 1.93 12.14
N ILE A 320 -11.81 1.50 10.90
CA ILE A 320 -10.79 1.19 9.87
C ILE A 320 -11.18 1.88 8.56
N SER A 321 -11.45 3.18 8.63
CA SER A 321 -11.86 3.95 7.45
C SER A 321 -10.68 4.62 6.72
N PRO A 322 -10.65 4.62 5.37
CA PRO A 322 -9.69 5.27 4.45
C PRO A 322 -9.32 6.73 4.74
N ARG A 323 -10.00 7.44 5.64
CA ARG A 323 -9.66 8.83 5.98
C ARG A 323 -8.79 9.00 7.23
N SER A 324 -8.87 8.08 8.21
CA SER A 324 -7.73 7.83 9.13
C SER A 324 -6.70 6.88 8.51
N ILE A 325 -7.03 6.34 7.34
CA ILE A 325 -6.21 5.44 6.54
C ILE A 325 -5.69 6.12 5.27
N VAL A 326 -5.83 7.45 5.09
CA VAL A 326 -5.24 8.24 3.98
C VAL A 326 -5.69 7.77 2.57
N PRO A 327 -5.83 8.63 1.55
CA PRO A 327 -6.31 8.19 0.24
C PRO A 327 -5.34 7.15 -0.28
N VAL A 328 -5.81 5.91 -0.34
CA VAL A 328 -5.05 4.76 -0.78
C VAL A 328 -4.55 5.03 -2.19
N SER A 329 -5.28 5.77 -3.04
CA SER A 329 -4.78 6.23 -4.34
C SER A 329 -3.54 7.14 -4.25
N SER A 330 -3.50 8.09 -3.31
CA SER A 330 -2.39 9.06 -3.16
C SER A 330 -1.16 8.48 -2.44
N ARG A 331 -1.35 7.65 -1.40
CA ARG A 331 -0.26 7.00 -0.66
C ARG A 331 0.23 5.71 -1.30
N LEU A 332 -0.57 5.01 -2.12
CA LEU A 332 -0.07 3.94 -2.98
C LEU A 332 0.84 4.48 -4.07
N SER A 333 0.49 5.64 -4.63
CA SER A 333 1.38 6.37 -5.53
C SER A 333 2.68 6.67 -4.79
N MET A 334 2.62 7.20 -3.55
CA MET A 334 3.84 7.41 -2.75
C MET A 334 4.58 6.13 -2.35
N ARG A 335 3.91 5.02 -2.01
CA ARG A 335 4.58 3.75 -1.67
C ARG A 335 5.21 3.07 -2.88
N LEU A 336 4.56 3.16 -4.05
CA LEU A 336 5.16 2.79 -5.32
C LEU A 336 6.37 3.68 -5.60
N ILE A 337 6.24 5.00 -5.46
CA ILE A 337 7.37 5.95 -5.56
C ILE A 337 8.45 5.58 -4.56
N PHE A 338 8.14 5.23 -3.31
CA PHE A 338 9.12 4.82 -2.30
C PHE A 338 9.78 3.50 -2.65
N GLN A 339 9.05 2.48 -3.12
CA GLN A 339 9.66 1.22 -3.56
C GLN A 339 10.58 1.45 -4.76
N VAL A 340 10.10 2.18 -5.76
CA VAL A 340 10.88 2.57 -6.95
C VAL A 340 12.09 3.40 -6.53
N SER A 341 11.94 4.40 -5.65
CA SER A 341 13.02 5.27 -5.14
C SER A 341 14.00 4.52 -4.25
N SER A 342 13.54 3.55 -3.44
CA SER A 342 14.40 2.70 -2.62
C SER A 342 15.22 1.74 -3.48
N HIS A 343 14.62 1.21 -4.55
CA HIS A 343 15.31 0.38 -5.51
C HIS A 343 16.32 1.20 -6.32
N LEU A 344 15.90 2.37 -6.83
CA LEU A 344 16.77 3.39 -7.44
C LEU A 344 18.00 3.71 -6.59
N LYS A 345 17.83 3.88 -5.27
CA LYS A 345 18.92 4.17 -4.33
C LYS A 345 19.82 2.97 -4.03
N ALA A 346 19.31 1.74 -4.16
CA ALA A 346 20.08 0.52 -3.93
C ALA A 346 20.86 0.06 -5.18
N SER A 347 20.45 0.54 -6.37
CA SER A 347 21.12 0.30 -7.66
C SER A 347 22.21 1.33 -8.00
N LEU A 348 22.40 2.36 -7.16
CA LEU A 348 23.55 3.28 -7.14
C LEU A 348 24.65 2.69 -6.26
#